data_AF-A0A368F5K3-F1
#
_entry.id   AF-A0A368F5K3-F1
#
_cell.length_a   1.000
_cell.length_b   1.000
_cell.length_c   1.000
_cell.angle_alpha   90.00
_cell.angle_beta   90.00
_cell.angle_gamma   90.00
#
_symmetry.space_group_name_H-M   'P 1'
#
loop_
_entity.id
_entity.type
_entity.pdbx_description
1 polymer ?
#
loop_
_entity_poly.entity_id
_entity_poly.type
_entity_poly.pdbx_seq_one_letter_code
_entity_poly.pdbx_strand_id
1 'polypeptide(L)'
;MGVFRLQYLTTVFSEQVMSGFVVGGGIHVFFAQIGDTLGIKLPRRSGPGYLYYRISDLIQNIHKIHWPTLSISLSSLAFLILGKEFISPWLSTAFNFPVPFDLVLAVVGITATNYAELSRRHNIKVLGNIPTEFPPPSLPRFDLIQYIGVNVVAIALTAVAIHLTVAKIVEKRYKYKINHGQELYALGFV
;
A
#
# COMPACT_ATOMS: atom_id res chain seq x y z
N MET A 1 8.57 22.77 -1.34
CA MET A 1 9.17 22.63 0.01
C MET A 1 10.70 22.63 -0.01
N GLY A 2 11.36 21.95 -0.97
CA GLY A 2 12.83 21.96 -1.12
C GLY A 2 13.43 23.35 -1.31
N VAL A 3 12.88 24.15 -2.24
CA VAL A 3 13.33 25.54 -2.52
C VAL A 3 13.36 26.41 -1.26
N PHE A 4 12.31 26.32 -0.44
CA PHE A 4 12.17 27.07 0.81
C PHE A 4 12.97 26.46 1.99
N ARG A 5 13.76 25.40 1.76
CA ARG A 5 14.56 24.69 2.78
C ARG A 5 13.75 24.31 4.02
N LEU A 6 12.52 23.82 3.83
CA LEU A 6 11.59 23.45 4.91
C LEU A 6 11.97 22.16 5.67
N GLN A 7 13.23 21.73 5.59
CA GLN A 7 13.81 20.59 6.31
C GLN A 7 13.74 20.73 7.86
N TYR A 8 13.41 21.91 8.37
CA TYR A 8 13.17 22.12 9.80
C TYR A 8 11.76 21.69 10.23
N LEU A 9 10.76 21.72 9.34
CA LEU A 9 9.42 21.18 9.66
C LEU A 9 9.47 19.68 9.94
N THR A 10 10.49 18.99 9.42
CA THR A 10 10.65 17.56 9.55
C THR A 10 11.36 17.15 10.84
N THR A 11 11.94 18.11 11.57
CA THR A 11 12.43 17.89 12.95
C THR A 11 11.30 17.98 13.99
N VAL A 12 10.10 18.43 13.60
CA VAL A 12 8.92 18.53 14.48
C VAL A 12 8.27 17.15 14.71
N PHE A 13 8.46 16.21 13.80
CA PHE A 13 7.92 14.85 13.94
C PHE A 13 8.86 14.00 14.78
N SER A 14 8.43 13.69 16.01
CA SER A 14 9.12 12.73 16.85
C SER A 14 8.94 11.31 16.34
N GLU A 15 9.86 10.41 16.69
CA GLU A 15 9.76 8.98 16.35
C GLU A 15 8.44 8.37 16.85
N GLN A 16 7.92 8.84 17.98
CA GLN A 16 6.68 8.36 18.58
C GLN A 16 5.45 8.76 17.76
N VAL A 17 5.36 10.03 17.32
CA VAL A 17 4.24 10.53 16.50
C VAL A 17 4.14 9.73 15.20
N MET A 18 5.28 9.48 14.60
CA MET A 18 5.37 8.74 13.36
C MET A 18 5.10 7.24 13.52
N SER A 19 5.57 6.61 14.60
CA SER A 19 5.21 5.23 14.92
C SER A 19 3.69 5.10 15.04
N GLY A 20 3.04 6.00 15.78
CA GLY A 20 1.58 6.07 15.88
C GLY A 20 0.89 6.28 14.53
N PHE A 21 1.45 7.14 13.67
CA PHE A 21 0.95 7.35 12.31
C PHE A 21 1.03 6.09 11.45
N VAL A 22 2.15 5.36 11.48
CA VAL A 22 2.33 4.11 10.72
C VAL A 22 1.37 3.02 11.21
N VAL A 23 1.22 2.85 12.52
CA VAL A 23 0.27 1.88 13.09
C VAL A 23 -1.17 2.25 12.74
N GLY A 24 -1.56 3.51 12.90
CA GLY A 24 -2.89 4.00 12.54
C GLY A 24 -3.19 3.83 11.04
N GLY A 25 -2.22 4.17 10.19
CA GLY A 25 -2.27 3.92 8.75
C GLY A 25 -2.43 2.45 8.41
N GLY A 26 -1.69 1.57 9.09
CA GLY A 26 -1.80 0.12 8.94
C GLY A 26 -3.20 -0.41 9.28
N ILE A 27 -3.79 0.05 10.40
CA ILE A 27 -5.18 -0.28 10.76
C ILE A 27 -6.15 0.21 9.69
N HIS A 28 -5.98 1.45 9.21
CA HIS A 28 -6.81 2.00 8.13
C HIS A 28 -6.76 1.17 6.85
N VAL A 29 -5.56 0.77 6.42
CA VAL A 29 -5.36 -0.06 5.23
C VAL A 29 -5.95 -1.45 5.43
N PHE A 30 -5.76 -2.05 6.60
CA PHE A 30 -6.33 -3.35 6.94
C PHE A 30 -7.86 -3.36 6.77
N PHE A 31 -8.58 -2.43 7.40
CA PHE A 31 -10.03 -2.32 7.26
C PHE A 31 -10.50 -1.89 5.86
N ALA A 32 -9.66 -1.19 5.09
CA ALA A 32 -9.96 -0.89 3.69
C ALA A 32 -9.99 -2.18 2.85
N GLN A 33 -9.06 -3.10 3.11
CA GLN A 33 -8.85 -4.33 2.34
C GLN A 33 -9.79 -5.48 2.71
N ILE A 34 -10.29 -5.57 3.95
CA ILE A 34 -11.18 -6.69 4.38
C ILE A 34 -12.36 -6.90 3.41
N GLY A 35 -12.95 -5.81 2.92
CA GLY A 35 -14.06 -5.90 1.97
C GLY A 35 -13.69 -6.62 0.66
N ASP A 36 -12.50 -6.34 0.13
CA ASP A 36 -12.00 -6.96 -1.09
C ASP A 36 -11.62 -8.44 -0.85
N THR A 37 -11.03 -8.76 0.31
CA THR A 37 -10.73 -10.13 0.76
C THR A 37 -11.99 -11.00 0.88
N LEU A 38 -13.10 -10.42 1.35
CA LEU A 38 -14.40 -11.09 1.44
C LEU A 38 -15.17 -11.10 0.10
N GLY A 39 -14.68 -10.36 -0.91
CA GLY A 39 -15.33 -10.20 -2.21
C GLY A 39 -16.62 -9.37 -2.18
N ILE A 40 -16.79 -8.51 -1.18
CA ILE A 40 -17.99 -7.68 -1.01
C ILE A 40 -17.77 -6.26 -1.58
N LYS A 41 -18.76 -5.75 -2.32
CA LYS A 41 -18.75 -4.37 -2.81
C LYS A 41 -19.27 -3.44 -1.72
N LEU A 42 -18.38 -2.71 -1.07
CA LEU A 42 -18.71 -1.71 -0.07
C LEU A 42 -18.79 -0.31 -0.67
N PRO A 43 -19.68 0.58 -0.17
CA PRO A 43 -19.73 1.96 -0.61
C PRO A 43 -18.41 2.68 -0.29
N ARG A 44 -18.02 3.61 -1.17
CA ARG A 44 -16.85 4.47 -0.94
C ARG A 44 -17.26 5.59 0.02
N ARG A 45 -16.68 5.57 1.22
CA ARG A 45 -16.84 6.63 2.23
C ARG A 45 -15.50 7.32 2.46
N SER A 46 -15.53 8.63 2.69
CA SER A 46 -14.36 9.46 2.99
C SER A 46 -14.71 10.47 4.08
N GLY A 47 -13.73 10.88 4.87
CA GLY A 47 -13.90 11.91 5.91
C GLY A 47 -13.74 11.39 7.34
N PRO A 48 -14.02 12.24 8.34
CA PRO A 48 -13.87 11.90 9.76
C PRO A 48 -14.80 10.74 10.13
N GLY A 49 -14.31 9.84 10.99
CA GLY A 49 -15.06 8.64 11.39
C GLY A 49 -15.11 7.53 10.33
N TYR A 50 -14.29 7.61 9.27
CA TYR A 50 -14.21 6.58 8.22
C TYR A 50 -14.20 5.16 8.77
N LEU A 51 -13.37 4.89 9.79
CA LEU A 51 -13.21 3.55 10.35
C LEU A 51 -14.52 3.01 10.95
N TYR A 52 -15.26 3.86 11.70
CA TYR A 52 -16.55 3.51 12.28
C TYR A 52 -17.57 3.14 11.20
N TYR A 53 -17.71 3.99 10.18
CA TYR A 53 -18.62 3.71 9.08
C TYR A 53 -18.21 2.48 8.27
N ARG A 54 -16.91 2.27 8.07
CA ARG A 54 -16.38 1.10 7.34
C ARG A 54 -16.70 -0.20 8.06
N ILE A 55 -16.53 -0.22 9.39
CA ILE A 55 -16.90 -1.37 10.23
C ILE A 55 -18.42 -1.61 10.18
N SER A 56 -19.23 -0.56 10.26
CA SER A 56 -20.69 -0.67 10.15
C SER A 56 -21.12 -1.26 8.81
N ASP A 57 -20.55 -0.77 7.70
CA ASP A 57 -20.86 -1.27 6.35
C ASP A 57 -20.43 -2.73 6.19
N LEU A 58 -19.30 -3.11 6.78
CA LEU A 58 -18.79 -4.48 6.77
C LEU A 58 -19.75 -5.44 7.50
N ILE A 59 -20.22 -5.08 8.69
CA ILE A 59 -21.17 -5.88 9.47
C ILE A 59 -22.50 -6.02 8.70
N GLN A 60 -23.01 -4.93 8.14
CA GLN A 60 -24.28 -4.95 7.39
C GLN A 60 -24.21 -5.79 6.10
N ASN A 61 -23.04 -5.87 5.46
CA ASN A 61 -22.87 -6.61 4.21
C ASN A 61 -22.17 -7.97 4.37
N ILE A 62 -22.00 -8.45 5.61
CA ILE A 62 -21.33 -9.73 5.88
C ILE A 62 -22.07 -10.92 5.26
N HIS A 63 -23.39 -10.82 5.06
CA HIS A 63 -24.17 -11.87 4.40
C HIS A 63 -23.91 -11.98 2.88
N LYS A 64 -23.24 -11.00 2.27
CA LYS A 64 -22.95 -10.97 0.82
C LYS A 64 -21.57 -11.53 0.47
N ILE A 65 -20.93 -12.24 1.39
CA ILE A 65 -19.59 -12.82 1.19
C ILE A 65 -19.54 -13.67 -0.08
N HIS A 66 -18.50 -13.45 -0.88
CA HIS A 66 -18.24 -14.25 -2.05
C HIS A 66 -17.25 -15.37 -1.71
N TRP A 67 -17.79 -16.56 -1.40
CA TRP A 67 -17.01 -17.72 -0.94
C TRP A 67 -15.80 -18.09 -1.81
N PRO A 68 -15.88 -18.09 -3.16
CA PRO A 68 -14.71 -18.38 -3.99
C PRO A 68 -13.57 -17.36 -3.80
N THR A 69 -13.91 -16.06 -3.69
CA THR A 69 -12.92 -15.00 -3.45
C THR A 69 -12.32 -15.12 -2.06
N LEU A 70 -13.12 -15.44 -1.06
CA LEU A 70 -12.65 -15.66 0.30
C LEU A 70 -11.68 -16.85 0.37
N SER A 71 -11.99 -17.96 -0.30
CA SER A 71 -11.13 -19.14 -0.34
C SER A 71 -9.77 -18.84 -0.97
N ILE A 72 -9.75 -18.13 -2.11
CA ILE A 72 -8.50 -17.70 -2.77
C ILE A 72 -7.71 -16.76 -1.87
N SER A 73 -8.39 -15.79 -1.24
CA SER A 73 -7.74 -14.83 -0.36
C SER A 73 -7.12 -15.52 0.86
N LEU A 74 -7.85 -16.44 1.50
CA LEU A 74 -7.35 -17.19 2.65
C LEU A 74 -6.20 -18.13 2.27
N SER A 75 -6.30 -18.82 1.13
CA SER A 75 -5.23 -19.66 0.59
C SER A 75 -3.98 -18.84 0.28
N SER A 76 -4.13 -17.67 -0.33
CA SER A 76 -3.02 -16.76 -0.62
C SER A 76 -2.35 -16.22 0.65
N LEU A 77 -3.14 -15.87 1.66
CA LEU A 77 -2.64 -15.41 2.96
C LEU A 77 -1.86 -16.53 3.67
N ALA A 78 -2.41 -17.74 3.71
CA ALA A 78 -1.74 -18.91 4.27
C ALA A 78 -0.42 -19.20 3.53
N PHE A 79 -0.43 -19.16 2.19
CA PHE A 79 0.77 -19.34 1.39
C PHE A 79 1.86 -18.31 1.71
N LEU A 80 1.49 -17.02 1.84
CA LEU A 80 2.46 -15.96 2.15
C LEU A 80 3.01 -16.09 3.57
N ILE A 81 2.18 -16.41 4.56
CA ILE A 81 2.62 -16.63 5.94
C ILE A 81 3.56 -17.82 6.00
N LEU A 82 3.19 -18.96 5.41
CA LEU A 82 4.03 -20.16 5.37
C LEU A 82 5.34 -19.91 4.62
N GLY A 83 5.27 -19.25 3.46
CA GLY A 83 6.42 -18.91 2.64
C GLY A 83 7.41 -17.99 3.35
N LYS A 84 6.94 -16.85 3.88
CA LYS A 84 7.81 -15.83 4.47
C LYS A 84 8.27 -16.16 5.87
N GLU A 85 7.38 -16.69 6.73
CA GLU A 85 7.70 -16.88 8.15
C GLU A 85 8.40 -18.22 8.41
N PHE A 86 8.04 -19.28 7.70
CA PHE A 86 8.56 -20.63 7.97
C PHE A 86 9.58 -21.09 6.93
N ILE A 87 9.27 -20.93 5.64
CA ILE A 87 10.14 -21.43 4.56
C ILE A 87 11.33 -20.49 4.36
N SER A 88 11.14 -19.16 4.38
CA SER A 88 12.22 -18.21 4.12
C SER A 88 13.41 -18.34 5.08
N PRO A 89 13.25 -18.50 6.41
CA PRO A 89 14.38 -18.67 7.32
C PRO A 89 15.13 -19.99 7.08
N TRP A 90 14.39 -21.06 6.83
CA TRP A 90 14.98 -22.37 6.50
C TRP A 90 15.77 -22.30 5.18
N LEU A 91 15.16 -21.71 4.16
CA LEU A 91 15.75 -21.59 2.83
C LEU A 91 16.94 -20.63 2.82
N SER A 92 16.95 -19.61 3.67
CA SER A 92 18.11 -18.72 3.86
C SER A 92 19.33 -19.45 4.42
N THR A 93 19.17 -20.65 5.00
CA THR A 93 20.29 -21.49 5.43
C THR A 93 20.91 -22.26 4.25
N ALA A 94 20.13 -22.54 3.20
CA ALA A 94 20.54 -23.31 2.02
C ALA A 94 20.88 -22.43 0.80
N PHE A 95 20.22 -21.28 0.66
CA PHE A 95 20.34 -20.34 -0.45
C PHE A 95 20.66 -18.93 0.04
N ASN A 96 21.57 -18.27 -0.67
CA ASN A 96 22.07 -16.93 -0.33
C ASN A 96 21.12 -15.79 -0.77
N PHE A 97 19.99 -16.10 -1.42
CA PHE A 97 19.08 -15.12 -2.00
C PHE A 97 17.65 -15.27 -1.45
N PRO A 98 16.98 -14.17 -1.02
CA PRO A 98 15.63 -14.23 -0.51
C PRO A 98 14.63 -14.53 -1.63
N VAL A 99 13.75 -15.51 -1.43
CA VAL A 99 12.76 -15.90 -2.42
C VAL A 99 11.57 -14.91 -2.44
N PRO A 100 11.20 -14.35 -3.60
CA PRO A 100 10.10 -13.39 -3.72
C PRO A 100 8.74 -14.10 -3.76
N PHE A 101 8.26 -14.58 -2.61
CA PHE A 101 6.99 -15.32 -2.49
C PHE A 101 5.78 -14.54 -3.03
N ASP A 102 5.76 -13.21 -2.93
CA ASP A 102 4.67 -12.38 -3.48
C ASP A 102 4.56 -12.52 -5.01
N LEU A 103 5.71 -12.55 -5.69
CA LEU A 103 5.78 -12.69 -7.13
C LEU A 103 5.40 -14.11 -7.56
N VAL A 104 5.86 -15.12 -6.83
CA VAL A 104 5.47 -16.52 -7.06
C VAL A 104 3.96 -16.68 -6.95
N LEU A 105 3.36 -16.16 -5.88
CA LEU A 105 1.92 -16.18 -5.68
C LEU A 105 1.17 -15.48 -6.82
N ALA A 106 1.64 -14.30 -7.24
CA ALA A 106 1.01 -13.56 -8.34
C ALA A 106 1.03 -14.37 -9.66
N VAL A 107 2.17 -14.94 -10.02
CA VAL A 107 2.32 -15.76 -11.23
C VAL A 107 1.43 -16.98 -11.18
N VAL A 108 1.44 -17.72 -10.06
CA VAL A 108 0.60 -18.91 -9.89
C VAL A 108 -0.88 -18.55 -9.90
N GLY A 109 -1.27 -17.48 -9.20
CA GLY A 109 -2.66 -17.02 -9.12
C GLY A 109 -3.22 -16.57 -10.47
N ILE A 110 -2.45 -15.80 -11.25
CA ILE A 110 -2.84 -15.38 -12.60
C ILE A 110 -2.98 -16.60 -13.52
N THR A 111 -1.98 -17.49 -13.50
CA THR A 111 -1.98 -18.70 -14.33
C THR A 111 -3.15 -19.61 -14.00
N ALA A 112 -3.38 -19.91 -12.72
CA ALA A 112 -4.49 -20.74 -12.26
C ALA A 112 -5.85 -20.13 -12.60
N THR A 113 -6.01 -18.82 -12.39
CA THR A 113 -7.27 -18.11 -12.69
C THR A 113 -7.59 -18.15 -14.19
N ASN A 114 -6.57 -18.05 -15.04
CA ASN A 114 -6.70 -18.11 -16.50
C ASN A 114 -7.03 -19.54 -16.98
N TYR A 115 -6.23 -20.53 -16.59
CA TYR A 115 -6.40 -21.92 -17.06
C TYR A 115 -7.69 -22.58 -16.57
N ALA A 116 -8.09 -22.34 -15.32
CA ALA A 116 -9.32 -22.91 -14.77
C ALA A 116 -10.56 -22.02 -14.98
N GLU A 117 -10.43 -20.94 -15.77
CA GLU A 117 -11.50 -19.99 -16.14
C GLU A 117 -12.31 -19.52 -14.90
N LEU A 118 -11.63 -19.26 -13.79
CA LEU A 118 -12.24 -18.97 -12.49
C LEU A 118 -13.17 -17.76 -12.56
N SER A 119 -12.83 -16.78 -13.40
CA SER A 119 -13.67 -15.60 -13.61
C SER A 119 -15.03 -15.95 -14.21
N ARG A 120 -15.07 -16.83 -15.23
CA ARG A 120 -16.33 -17.25 -15.87
C ARG A 120 -17.14 -18.20 -14.99
N ARG A 121 -16.48 -19.15 -14.34
CA ARG A 121 -17.15 -20.23 -13.59
C ARG A 121 -17.66 -19.78 -12.22
N HIS A 122 -16.92 -18.91 -11.54
CA HIS A 122 -17.21 -18.52 -10.16
C HIS A 122 -17.43 -17.01 -10.02
N ASN A 123 -17.60 -16.26 -11.12
CA ASN A 123 -17.80 -14.80 -11.11
C ASN A 123 -16.73 -14.04 -10.30
N ILE A 124 -15.49 -14.54 -10.33
CA ILE A 124 -14.37 -13.89 -9.65
C ILE A 124 -13.92 -12.70 -10.47
N LYS A 125 -13.80 -11.54 -9.81
CA LYS A 125 -13.32 -10.30 -10.42
C LYS A 125 -11.83 -10.41 -10.73
N VAL A 126 -11.47 -10.23 -12.00
CA VAL A 126 -10.08 -10.18 -12.49
C VAL A 126 -9.71 -8.76 -12.92
N LEU A 127 -8.41 -8.46 -12.99
CA LEU A 127 -7.87 -7.15 -13.36
C LEU A 127 -8.23 -6.71 -14.79
N GLY A 128 -8.57 -7.65 -15.68
CA GLY A 128 -8.90 -7.35 -17.07
C GLY A 128 -7.67 -7.01 -17.90
N ASN A 129 -7.87 -6.29 -19.01
CA ASN A 129 -6.78 -5.90 -19.91
C ASN A 129 -6.04 -4.67 -19.36
N ILE A 130 -4.71 -4.76 -19.27
CA ILE A 130 -3.84 -3.65 -18.90
C ILE A 130 -3.19 -3.13 -20.19
N PRO A 131 -3.32 -1.82 -20.52
CA PRO A 131 -2.68 -1.28 -21.71
C PRO A 131 -1.16 -1.44 -21.63
N THR A 132 -0.55 -1.93 -22.70
CA THR A 132 0.91 -2.13 -22.81
C THR A 132 1.64 -0.90 -23.33
N GLU A 133 0.89 0.13 -23.72
CA GLU A 133 1.42 1.39 -24.26
C GLU A 133 1.72 2.38 -23.13
N PHE A 134 2.75 3.20 -23.33
CA PHE A 134 3.02 4.32 -22.43
C PHE A 134 1.93 5.37 -22.56
N PRO A 135 1.39 5.90 -21.45
CA PRO A 135 0.44 6.99 -21.51
C PRO A 135 1.13 8.22 -22.12
N PRO A 136 0.48 8.94 -23.05
CA PRO A 136 1.07 10.13 -23.65
C PRO A 136 1.30 11.22 -22.56
N PRO A 137 2.39 12.01 -22.67
CA PRO A 137 2.63 13.10 -21.73
C PRO A 137 1.45 14.08 -21.80
N SER A 138 0.84 14.33 -20.64
CA SER A 138 -0.32 15.22 -20.51
C SER A 138 -0.05 16.27 -19.45
N LEU A 139 -0.51 17.50 -19.70
CA LEU A 139 -0.39 18.58 -18.73
C LEU A 139 -1.38 18.37 -17.58
N PRO A 140 -0.99 18.68 -16.33
CA PRO A 140 -1.89 18.56 -15.20
C PRO A 140 -3.04 19.56 -15.35
N ARG A 141 -4.23 19.15 -14.90
CA ARG A 141 -5.41 19.99 -14.91
C ARG A 141 -5.35 21.01 -13.77
N PHE A 142 -4.93 22.23 -14.08
CA PHE A 142 -4.78 23.30 -13.10
C PHE A 142 -6.09 23.70 -12.41
N ASP A 143 -7.25 23.48 -13.06
CA ASP A 143 -8.57 23.78 -12.47
C ASP A 143 -8.85 23.02 -11.17
N LEU A 144 -8.22 21.84 -10.97
CA LEU A 144 -8.45 21.01 -9.79
C LEU A 144 -7.72 21.54 -8.57
N ILE A 145 -6.68 22.37 -8.74
CA ILE A 145 -5.79 22.80 -7.65
C ILE A 145 -6.58 23.48 -6.52
N GLN A 146 -7.59 24.29 -6.86
CA GLN A 146 -8.44 24.95 -5.86
C GLN A 146 -9.22 23.97 -4.96
N TYR A 147 -9.55 22.78 -5.46
CA TYR A 147 -10.33 21.77 -4.72
C TYR A 147 -9.43 20.86 -3.87
N ILE A 148 -8.19 20.62 -4.31
CA ILE A 148 -7.28 19.67 -3.65
C ILE A 148 -6.11 20.34 -2.92
N GLY A 149 -5.97 21.66 -3.00
CA GLY A 149 -4.78 22.38 -2.50
C GLY A 149 -4.43 22.06 -1.05
N VAL A 150 -5.44 22.02 -0.16
CA VAL A 150 -5.24 21.67 1.25
C VAL A 150 -4.81 20.21 1.42
N ASN A 151 -5.45 19.29 0.69
CA ASN A 151 -5.10 17.87 0.72
C ASN A 151 -3.68 17.62 0.21
N VAL A 152 -3.24 18.36 -0.81
CA VAL A 152 -1.88 18.27 -1.37
C VAL A 152 -0.83 18.65 -0.34
N VAL A 153 -1.05 19.70 0.45
CA VAL A 153 -0.11 20.10 1.52
C VAL A 153 0.02 19.00 2.57
N ALA A 154 -1.10 18.40 2.99
CA ALA A 154 -1.09 17.29 3.95
C ALA A 154 -0.35 16.07 3.39
N ILE A 155 -0.64 15.66 2.15
CA ILE A 155 0.03 14.54 1.47
C ILE A 155 1.54 14.81 1.33
N ALA A 156 1.93 16.02 0.92
CA ALA A 156 3.33 16.40 0.76
C ALA A 156 4.08 16.33 2.10
N LEU A 157 3.49 16.88 3.17
CA LEU A 157 4.09 16.85 4.50
C LEU A 157 4.26 15.40 5.01
N THR A 158 3.25 14.56 4.81
CA THR A 158 3.30 13.14 5.18
C THR A 158 4.35 12.38 4.36
N ALA A 159 4.42 12.58 3.04
CA ALA A 159 5.39 11.93 2.18
C ALA A 159 6.83 12.28 2.58
N VAL A 160 7.10 13.57 2.83
CA VAL A 160 8.39 14.05 3.33
C VAL A 160 8.73 13.44 4.68
N ALA A 161 7.75 13.40 5.62
CA ALA A 161 7.97 12.82 6.94
C ALA A 161 8.35 11.34 6.86
N ILE A 162 7.65 10.53 6.04
CA ILE A 162 7.96 9.11 5.84
C ILE A 162 9.35 8.94 5.20
N HIS A 163 9.66 9.73 4.17
CA HIS A 163 10.93 9.63 3.45
C HIS A 163 12.13 9.89 4.36
N LEU A 164 12.09 10.98 5.14
CA LEU A 164 13.20 11.34 6.02
C LEU A 164 13.37 10.37 7.18
N THR A 165 12.32 9.67 7.57
CA THR A 165 12.40 8.61 8.56
C THR A 165 13.17 7.43 8.05
N VAL A 166 12.86 6.98 6.83
CA VAL A 166 13.62 5.92 6.19
C VAL A 166 15.08 6.36 6.04
N ALA A 167 15.32 7.61 5.63
CA ALA A 167 16.66 8.18 5.57
C ALA A 167 17.38 8.09 6.93
N LYS A 168 16.75 8.52 8.04
CA LYS A 168 17.34 8.42 9.40
C LYS A 168 17.64 6.98 9.83
N ILE A 169 16.76 6.04 9.52
CA ILE A 169 16.98 4.60 9.81
C ILE A 169 18.22 4.10 9.06
N VAL A 170 18.37 4.50 7.80
CA VAL A 170 19.51 4.14 6.96
C VAL A 170 20.80 4.82 7.44
N GLU A 171 20.76 6.10 7.78
CA GLU A 171 21.88 6.85 8.40
C GLU A 171 22.36 6.16 9.68
N LYS A 172 21.44 5.75 10.57
CA LYS A 172 21.76 5.03 11.80
C LYS A 172 22.33 3.63 11.55
N ARG A 173 21.80 2.90 10.56
CA ARG A 173 22.22 1.53 10.22
C ARG A 173 23.61 1.50 9.59
N TYR A 174 23.89 2.39 8.65
CA TYR A 174 25.12 2.39 7.85
C TYR A 174 26.14 3.45 8.31
N LYS A 175 25.82 4.24 9.34
CA LYS A 175 26.69 5.26 9.95
C LYS A 175 27.24 6.29 8.95
N TYR A 176 26.47 6.64 7.92
CA TYR A 176 26.82 7.72 6.98
C TYR A 176 25.81 8.85 7.08
N LYS A 177 26.30 10.08 6.93
CA LYS A 177 25.49 11.29 7.09
C LYS A 177 24.67 11.57 5.83
N ILE A 178 23.36 11.76 5.98
CA ILE A 178 22.45 12.12 4.88
C ILE A 178 22.10 13.61 4.91
N ASN A 179 22.18 14.26 3.74
CA ASN A 179 21.74 15.65 3.60
C ASN A 179 20.22 15.72 3.36
N HIS A 180 19.48 15.91 4.45
CA HIS A 180 18.01 16.02 4.45
C HIS A 180 17.46 17.11 3.51
N GLY A 181 18.21 18.19 3.24
CA GLY A 181 17.81 19.23 2.30
C GLY A 181 17.82 18.74 0.86
N GLN A 182 18.87 18.00 0.49
CA GLN A 182 18.98 17.41 -0.85
C GLN A 182 17.89 16.36 -1.09
N GLU A 183 17.58 15.55 -0.06
CA GLU A 183 16.47 14.59 -0.12
C GLU A 183 15.12 15.27 -0.40
N LEU A 184 14.87 16.43 0.21
CA LEU A 184 13.65 17.19 -0.01
C LEU A 184 13.55 17.79 -1.43
N TYR A 185 14.68 18.17 -2.03
CA TYR A 185 14.71 18.58 -3.43
C TYR A 185 14.46 17.39 -4.35
N ALA A 186 15.16 16.28 -4.12
CA ALA A 186 15.03 15.07 -4.92
C ALA A 186 13.58 14.57 -4.92
N LEU A 187 12.95 14.49 -3.75
CA LEU A 187 11.55 14.06 -3.62
C LEU A 187 10.56 15.00 -4.33
N GLY A 188 10.91 16.27 -4.55
CA GLY A 188 10.06 17.20 -5.29
C GLY A 188 10.23 17.15 -6.81
N PHE A 189 11.33 16.60 -7.31
CA PHE A 189 11.58 16.41 -8.74
C PHE A 189 11.04 15.06 -9.26
N VAL A 190 10.95 14.07 -8.36
CA VAL A 190 10.34 12.74 -8.61
C VAL A 190 8.82 12.85 -8.54
#